data_AF-A0A4D9EPA9-F1
#
_entry.id   AF-A0A4D9EPA9-F1
#
_cell.length_a   1.000
_cell.length_b   1.000
_cell.length_c   1.000
_cell.angle_alpha   90.00
_cell.angle_beta   90.00
_cell.angle_gamma   90.00
#
_symmetry.space_group_name_H-M   'P 1'
#
loop_
_entity.id
_entity.type
_entity.pdbx_description
1 polymer ?
#
loop_
_entity_poly.entity_id
_entity_poly.type
_entity_poly.pdbx_seq_one_letter_code
_entity_poly.pdbx_strand_id
1 'polypeptide(L)'
;MAGPSALCSALGLCSILSLWALPARAAQRQEDTLYMWIDAHQARVLIGFEEDILIVSEGKMAPFTHDFRKAQQRMPAIPVNIHSMNFTWHATGRVGTD
;
A
#
# COMPACT_ATOMS: atom_id res chain seq x y z
N MET A 1 37.49 -6.23 -52.61
CA MET A 1 36.22 -5.47 -52.68
C MET A 1 35.28 -6.03 -51.62
N ALA A 2 35.33 -5.51 -50.39
CA ALA A 2 34.41 -5.88 -49.32
C ALA A 2 33.50 -4.67 -49.08
N GLY A 3 32.23 -4.79 -49.47
CA GLY A 3 31.28 -3.69 -49.46
C GLY A 3 30.90 -3.27 -48.03
N PRO A 4 30.56 -1.99 -47.80
CA PRO A 4 30.15 -1.47 -46.49
C PRO A 4 28.74 -1.92 -46.05
N SER A 5 28.18 -2.94 -46.70
CA SER A 5 26.79 -3.39 -46.52
C SER A 5 26.54 -4.25 -45.28
N ALA A 6 27.58 -4.68 -44.56
CA ALA A 6 27.43 -5.50 -43.34
C ALA A 6 27.18 -4.68 -42.06
N LEU A 7 27.55 -3.39 -42.05
CA LEU A 7 27.47 -2.55 -40.85
C LEU A 7 26.06 -2.02 -40.57
N CYS A 8 25.24 -1.82 -41.62
CA CYS A 8 23.87 -1.35 -41.46
C CYS A 8 22.94 -2.41 -40.83
N SER A 9 23.18 -3.70 -41.07
CA SER A 9 22.34 -4.78 -40.53
C SER A 9 22.56 -5.02 -39.03
N ALA A 10 23.77 -4.79 -38.53
CA ALA A 10 24.08 -4.95 -37.11
C ALA A 10 23.43 -3.87 -36.24
N LEU A 11 23.33 -2.63 -36.74
CA LEU A 11 22.69 -1.50 -36.05
C LEU A 11 21.17 -1.67 -35.94
N GLY A 12 20.53 -2.22 -36.98
CA GLY A 12 19.10 -2.54 -36.96
C GLY A 12 18.75 -3.64 -35.95
N LEU A 13 19.56 -4.71 -35.90
CA LEU A 13 19.38 -5.80 -34.94
C LEU A 13 19.62 -5.35 -33.49
N CYS A 14 20.64 -4.53 -33.23
CA CYS A 14 20.89 -3.98 -31.90
C CYS A 14 19.74 -3.09 -31.42
N SER A 15 19.19 -2.26 -32.31
CA SER A 15 18.07 -1.38 -31.99
C SER A 15 16.81 -2.17 -31.58
N ILE A 16 16.53 -3.28 -32.28
CA ILE A 16 15.40 -4.16 -31.97
C ILE A 16 15.64 -4.89 -30.64
N LEU A 17 16.86 -5.38 -30.39
CA LEU A 17 17.23 -6.02 -29.11
C LEU A 17 17.14 -5.05 -27.92
N SER A 18 17.51 -3.78 -28.10
CA SER A 18 17.38 -2.77 -27.04
C SER A 18 15.94 -2.41 -26.68
N LEU A 19 14.99 -2.54 -27.62
CA LEU A 19 13.56 -2.34 -27.29
C LEU A 19 12.98 -3.50 -26.46
N TRP A 20 13.51 -4.71 -26.60
CA TRP A 20 13.13 -5.88 -25.77
C TRP A 20 13.79 -5.87 -24.39
N ALA A 21 14.90 -5.15 -24.24
CA ALA A 21 15.64 -5.01 -22.99
C ALA A 21 15.19 -3.81 -22.14
N LEU A 22 14.26 -2.98 -22.63
CA LEU A 22 13.55 -2.05 -21.77
C LEU A 22 12.75 -2.92 -20.79
N PRO A 23 13.11 -2.97 -19.49
CA PRO A 23 12.17 -3.52 -18.54
C PRO A 23 10.91 -2.69 -18.76
N ALA A 24 9.81 -3.36 -19.11
CA ALA A 24 8.52 -2.79 -18.88
C ALA A 24 8.58 -2.36 -17.42
N ARG A 25 8.76 -1.05 -17.19
CA ARG A 25 8.37 -0.41 -15.96
C ARG A 25 6.88 -0.70 -15.99
N ALA A 26 6.52 -1.87 -15.47
CA ALA A 26 5.23 -2.09 -14.91
C ALA A 26 5.11 -0.85 -14.04
N ALA A 27 4.33 0.11 -14.51
CA ALA A 27 3.68 1.01 -13.62
C ALA A 27 3.04 0.02 -12.65
N GLN A 28 3.69 -0.19 -11.50
CA GLN A 28 2.98 -0.67 -10.34
C GLN A 28 1.81 0.29 -10.34
N ARG A 29 0.63 -0.22 -10.76
CA ARG A 29 -0.62 0.41 -10.37
C ARG A 29 -0.45 0.41 -8.87
N GLN A 30 0.02 1.54 -8.35
CA GLN A 30 -0.14 1.88 -6.97
C GLN A 30 -1.65 1.95 -6.88
N GLU A 31 -2.27 0.79 -6.63
CA GLU A 31 -3.70 0.72 -6.38
C GLU A 31 -3.91 1.71 -5.25
N ASP A 32 -4.91 2.58 -5.40
CA ASP A 32 -5.15 3.58 -4.38
C ASP A 32 -5.48 2.80 -3.09
N THR A 33 -4.55 2.73 -2.14
CA THR A 33 -4.68 1.86 -0.98
C THR A 33 -4.86 2.68 0.29
N LEU A 34 -5.84 2.27 1.10
CA LEU A 34 -6.16 2.87 2.38
C LEU A 34 -5.41 2.16 3.50
N TYR A 35 -4.85 2.93 4.42
CA TYR A 35 -4.42 2.45 5.72
C TYR A 35 -5.19 3.20 6.80
N MET A 36 -5.61 2.49 7.84
CA MET A 36 -6.29 3.05 9.00
C MET A 36 -5.90 2.29 10.27
N TRP A 37 -5.54 3.01 11.32
CA TRP A 37 -5.11 2.43 12.59
C TRP A 37 -5.40 3.36 13.77
N ILE A 38 -5.30 2.81 14.97
CA ILE A 38 -5.21 3.57 16.22
C ILE A 38 -3.73 3.64 16.57
N ASP A 39 -3.18 4.84 16.76
CA ASP A 39 -1.77 5.02 17.07
C ASP A 39 -1.41 4.42 18.44
N ALA A 40 -0.15 4.01 18.61
CA ALA A 40 0.37 3.40 19.82
C ALA A 40 0.05 4.20 21.10
N HIS A 41 0.09 5.53 21.04
CA HIS A 41 -0.24 6.37 22.19
C HIS A 41 -1.73 6.29 22.55
N GLN A 42 -2.62 6.40 21.57
CA GLN A 42 -4.06 6.22 21.78
C GLN A 42 -4.41 4.79 22.23
N ALA A 43 -3.72 3.76 21.72
CA ALA A 43 -3.87 2.37 22.12
C ALA A 43 -3.45 2.15 23.58
N ARG A 44 -2.35 2.77 24.03
CA ARG A 44 -1.91 2.72 25.43
C ARG A 44 -2.97 3.28 26.38
N VAL A 45 -3.60 4.40 26.02
CA VAL A 45 -4.67 5.00 26.83
C VAL A 45 -5.93 4.12 26.85
N LEU A 46 -6.24 3.44 25.74
CA LEU A 46 -7.45 2.64 25.60
C LEU A 46 -7.37 1.26 26.24
N ILE A 47 -6.28 0.52 25.99
CA ILE A 47 -6.14 -0.89 26.37
C ILE A 47 -4.86 -1.20 27.17
N GLY A 48 -4.02 -0.20 27.46
CA GLY A 48 -2.80 -0.37 28.25
C GLY A 48 -1.58 -0.90 27.47
N PHE A 49 -1.72 -1.17 26.17
CA PHE A 49 -0.64 -1.65 25.30
C PHE A 49 -0.24 -0.54 24.31
N GLU A 50 1.04 -0.17 24.28
CA GLU A 50 1.60 0.90 23.44
C GLU A 50 2.09 0.35 22.09
N GLU A 51 1.15 -0.12 21.28
CA GLU A 51 1.38 -0.65 19.94
C GLU A 51 0.28 -0.18 18.99
N ASP A 52 0.63 0.04 17.72
CA ASP A 52 -0.37 0.44 16.71
C ASP A 52 -1.40 -0.67 16.50
N ILE A 53 -2.70 -0.31 16.55
CA ILE A 53 -3.79 -1.25 16.24
C ILE A 53 -4.22 -1.03 14.80
N LEU A 54 -3.69 -1.85 13.90
CA LEU A 54 -4.04 -1.82 12.47
C LEU A 54 -5.47 -2.32 12.24
N ILE A 55 -6.30 -1.50 11.59
CA ILE A 55 -7.69 -1.87 11.25
C ILE A 55 -7.81 -2.14 9.75
N VAL A 56 -7.17 -1.30 8.94
CA VAL A 56 -7.08 -1.46 7.48
C VAL A 56 -5.63 -1.32 7.06
N SER A 57 -5.15 -2.27 6.27
CA SER A 57 -3.83 -2.24 5.63
C SER A 57 -3.98 -2.56 4.16
N GLU A 58 -3.47 -1.70 3.29
CA GLU A 58 -3.58 -1.88 1.83
C GLU A 58 -5.03 -2.05 1.34
N GLY A 59 -5.98 -1.32 1.96
CA GLY A 59 -7.42 -1.45 1.68
C GLY A 59 -8.06 -2.75 2.20
N LYS A 60 -7.30 -3.64 2.85
CA LYS A 60 -7.81 -4.89 3.43
C LYS A 60 -8.04 -4.75 4.92
N MET A 61 -9.16 -5.27 5.37
CA MET A 61 -9.49 -5.33 6.79
C MET A 61 -8.52 -6.26 7.54
N ALA A 62 -8.15 -5.89 8.75
CA ALA A 62 -7.28 -6.71 9.60
C ALA A 62 -7.92 -8.08 9.93
N PRO A 63 -7.14 -9.17 10.07
CA PRO A 63 -7.71 -10.51 10.28
C PRO A 63 -8.65 -10.64 11.48
N PHE A 64 -8.44 -9.84 12.53
CA PHE A 64 -9.29 -9.90 13.72
C PHE A 64 -10.72 -9.40 13.46
N THR A 65 -10.97 -8.64 12.39
CA THR A 65 -12.29 -8.09 12.04
C THR A 65 -13.07 -8.99 11.08
N HIS A 66 -12.47 -10.07 10.55
CA HIS A 66 -13.17 -11.01 9.66
C HIS A 66 -14.41 -11.64 10.33
N ASP A 67 -14.29 -11.98 11.62
CA ASP A 67 -15.42 -12.32 12.48
C ASP A 67 -15.70 -11.16 13.42
N PHE A 68 -16.54 -10.24 12.96
CA PHE A 68 -16.87 -9.03 13.71
C PHE A 68 -17.57 -9.33 15.04
N ARG A 69 -18.39 -10.40 15.14
CA ARG A 69 -19.07 -10.76 16.40
C ARG A 69 -18.06 -11.20 17.45
N LYS A 70 -17.10 -12.05 17.06
CA LYS A 70 -16.01 -12.48 17.95
C LYS A 70 -15.06 -11.34 18.28
N ALA A 71 -14.86 -10.38 17.38
CA ALA A 71 -14.10 -9.16 17.65
C ALA A 71 -14.79 -8.28 18.69
N GLN A 72 -16.08 -8.00 18.49
CA GLN A 72 -16.87 -7.14 19.37
C GLN A 72 -17.01 -7.73 20.78
N GLN A 73 -17.09 -9.06 20.92
CA GLN A 73 -17.08 -9.71 22.25
C GLN A 73 -15.79 -9.47 23.05
N ARG A 74 -14.68 -9.16 22.38
CA ARG A 74 -13.40 -8.81 23.00
C ARG A 74 -13.24 -7.30 23.21
N MET A 75 -14.15 -6.48 22.67
CA MET A 75 -14.13 -5.02 22.83
C MET A 75 -14.97 -4.62 24.05
N PRO A 76 -14.34 -4.14 25.14
CA PRO A 76 -15.09 -3.58 26.25
C PRO A 76 -15.74 -2.26 25.86
N ALA A 77 -16.67 -1.78 26.69
CA ALA A 77 -17.19 -0.42 26.54
C ALA A 77 -16.07 0.60 26.72
N ILE A 78 -16.10 1.70 25.95
CA ILE A 78 -15.13 2.79 26.07
C ILE A 78 -15.23 3.40 27.49
N PRO A 79 -14.13 3.43 28.26
CA PRO A 79 -14.12 4.01 29.60
C PRO A 79 -14.53 5.49 29.63
N VAL A 80 -15.21 5.92 30.69
CA VAL A 80 -15.79 7.28 30.82
C VAL A 80 -14.76 8.42 30.82
N ASN A 81 -13.49 8.12 31.12
CA ASN A 81 -12.37 9.08 31.07
C ASN A 81 -11.87 9.33 29.64
N ILE A 82 -12.35 8.58 28.65
CA ILE A 82 -12.02 8.75 27.24
C ILE A 82 -13.22 9.40 26.53
N HIS A 83 -13.12 10.70 26.29
CA HIS A 83 -14.20 11.48 25.64
C HIS A 83 -14.16 11.43 24.11
N SER A 84 -12.99 11.15 23.55
CA SER A 84 -12.75 11.04 22.11
C SER A 84 -11.67 10.00 21.84
N MET A 85 -11.67 9.45 20.63
CA MET A 85 -10.71 8.45 20.21
C MET A 85 -10.18 8.80 18.82
N ASN A 86 -8.86 8.90 18.72
CA ASN A 86 -8.21 9.24 17.47
C ASN A 86 -8.00 8.00 16.60
N PHE A 87 -8.29 8.17 15.31
CA PHE A 87 -7.94 7.22 14.26
C PHE A 87 -7.01 7.94 13.29
N THR A 88 -5.88 7.30 13.00
CA THR A 88 -4.96 7.78 11.98
C THR A 88 -5.24 7.02 10.69
N TRP A 89 -5.28 7.73 9.57
CA TRP A 89 -5.51 7.11 8.27
C TRP A 89 -4.76 7.85 7.17
N HIS A 90 -4.41 7.14 6.11
CA HIS A 90 -3.95 7.74 4.88
C HIS A 90 -4.43 6.91 3.68
N ALA A 91 -4.77 7.60 2.60
CA ALA A 91 -4.98 7.00 1.30
C ALA A 91 -3.73 7.26 0.46
N THR A 92 -3.07 6.19 0.03
CA THR A 92 -2.10 6.29 -1.06
C THR A 92 -2.90 6.30 -2.35
N GLY A 93 -2.65 7.27 -3.23
CA GLY A 93 -3.34 7.35 -4.50
C GLY A 93 -3.07 8.65 -5.21
N ARG A 94 -3.26 8.68 -6.53
CA ARG A 94 -3.09 9.92 -7.30
C ARG A 94 -4.27 10.82 -6.95
N VAL A 95 -4.00 11.98 -6.33
CA VAL A 95 -4.97 13.09 -6.34
C VAL A 95 -5.20 13.42 -7.81
N GLY A 96 -6.33 12.96 -8.35
CA GLY A 96 -6.82 13.42 -9.63
C GLY A 96 -6.97 14.93 -9.52
N THR A 97 -6.11 15.66 -10.22
CA THR A 97 -6.39 17.04 -10.57
C THR A 97 -7.52 17.00 -11.60
N ASP A 98 -8.76 17.00 -11.11
CA ASP A 98 -9.93 17.37 -11.91
C ASP A 98 -9.93 18.89 -12.15
#